data_AF-A0A0F9H1I3-F1
#
_entry.id   AF-A0A0F9H1I3-F1
#
_cell.length_a   1.000
_cell.length_b   1.000
_cell.length_c   1.000
_cell.angle_alpha   90.00
_cell.angle_beta   90.00
_cell.angle_gamma   90.00
#
_symmetry.space_group_name_H-M   'P 1'
#
loop_
_entity.id
_entity.type
_entity.pdbx_description
1 polymer ?
#
loop_
_entity_poly.entity_id
_entity_poly.type
_entity_poly.pdbx_seq_one_letter_code
_entity_poly.pdbx_strand_id
1 'polypeptide(L)'
;MVRRLITDLDIRLVEASKSILLEMMTILGAYRESLVLVGGWAPYFIIESFKPSDDNFVHAGSLDIDIAVNPKKISEVEYKSMLKLIEEHGYTHSLDKEGRV
;
A
#
# COMPACT_ATOMS: atom_id res chain seq x y z
N MET A 1 -21.64 -12.62 -3.24
CA MET A 1 -20.57 -11.88 -2.54
C MET A 1 -19.65 -12.93 -1.91
N VAL A 2 -18.43 -13.08 -2.38
CA VAL A 2 -17.49 -14.08 -1.85
C VAL A 2 -16.93 -13.53 -0.53
N ARG A 3 -17.17 -14.25 0.57
CA ARG A 3 -16.65 -13.89 1.89
C ARG A 3 -15.20 -14.33 1.96
N ARG A 4 -14.25 -13.40 1.81
CA ARG A 4 -12.83 -13.65 2.02
C ARG A 4 -12.58 -13.69 3.53
N LEU A 5 -12.26 -14.86 4.06
CA LEU A 5 -11.95 -15.03 5.48
C LEU A 5 -10.46 -14.76 5.71
N ILE A 6 -10.09 -14.45 6.96
CA ILE A 6 -8.69 -14.33 7.38
C ILE A 6 -7.88 -15.58 7.02
N THR A 7 -8.55 -16.75 7.00
CA THR A 7 -7.97 -18.05 6.62
C THR A 7 -7.54 -18.16 5.16
N ASP A 8 -8.01 -17.24 4.30
CA ASP A 8 -7.74 -17.28 2.85
C ASP A 8 -6.47 -16.49 2.48
N LEU A 9 -5.87 -15.79 3.44
CA LEU A 9 -4.63 -15.04 3.25
C LEU A 9 -3.50 -15.74 4.01
N ASP A 10 -2.37 -15.99 3.34
CA ASP A 10 -1.16 -16.45 4.03
C ASP A 10 -0.65 -15.30 4.91
N ILE A 11 -0.67 -15.51 6.22
CA ILE A 11 -0.27 -14.51 7.22
C ILE A 11 1.14 -13.97 6.95
N ARG A 12 2.06 -14.80 6.45
CA ARG A 12 3.43 -14.38 6.14
C ARG A 12 3.46 -13.39 4.97
N LEU A 13 2.57 -13.56 3.99
CA LEU A 13 2.45 -12.62 2.88
C LEU A 13 1.80 -11.32 3.33
N VAL A 14 0.85 -11.37 4.27
CA VAL A 14 0.26 -10.16 4.88
C VAL A 14 1.31 -9.38 5.68
N GLU A 15 2.12 -10.07 6.49
CA GLU A 15 3.22 -9.45 7.24
C GLU A 15 4.30 -8.88 6.32
N ALA A 16 4.66 -9.60 5.26
CA ALA A 16 5.56 -9.11 4.22
C ALA A 16 4.99 -7.87 3.53
N SER A 17 3.71 -7.88 3.14
CA SER A 17 3.03 -6.72 2.55
C SER A 17 3.05 -5.51 3.49
N LYS A 18 2.77 -5.70 4.78
CA LYS A 18 2.86 -4.61 5.76
C LYS A 18 4.29 -4.06 5.91
N SER A 19 5.29 -4.93 5.82
CA SER A 19 6.71 -4.55 5.86
C SER A 19 7.12 -3.76 4.62
N ILE A 20 6.68 -4.18 3.43
CA ILE A 20 6.87 -3.46 2.17
C ILE A 20 6.17 -2.10 2.22
N LEU A 21 4.98 -2.00 2.82
CA LEU A 21 4.31 -0.70 3.01
C LEU A 21 5.18 0.27 3.83
N LEU A 22 5.80 -0.21 4.92
CA LEU A 22 6.72 0.62 5.72
C LEU A 22 7.94 1.06 4.89
N GLU A 23 8.50 0.16 4.10
CA GLU A 23 9.60 0.47 3.19
C GLU A 23 9.19 1.52 2.14
N MET A 24 8.02 1.36 1.49
CA MET A 24 7.51 2.30 0.50
C MET A 24 7.32 3.70 1.10
N MET A 25 6.74 3.79 2.30
CA MET A 25 6.57 5.08 2.98
C MET A 25 7.91 5.71 3.40
N THR A 26 8.95 4.89 3.61
CA THR A 26 10.30 5.37 3.90
C THR A 26 10.98 5.89 2.64
N ILE A 27 10.98 5.12 1.55
CA ILE A 27 11.54 5.49 0.24
C ILE A 27 10.89 6.76 -0.29
N LEU A 28 9.56 6.85 -0.21
CA LEU A 28 8.78 7.96 -0.75
C LEU A 28 8.51 9.06 0.29
N GLY A 29 9.20 9.04 1.44
CA GLY A 29 8.91 9.94 2.57
C GLY A 29 8.96 11.43 2.22
N ALA A 30 9.79 11.82 1.26
CA ALA A 30 9.86 13.20 0.75
C ALA A 30 8.55 13.67 0.08
N TYR A 31 7.73 12.76 -0.40
CA TYR A 31 6.49 13.02 -1.13
C TYR A 31 5.22 12.81 -0.29
N ARG A 32 5.34 12.55 1.02
CA ARG A 32 4.23 12.12 1.89
C ARG A 32 3.00 13.03 1.83
N GLU A 33 3.17 14.33 1.65
CA GLU A 33 2.05 15.31 1.58
C GLU A 33 1.22 15.16 0.30
N SER A 34 1.73 14.42 -0.67
CA SER A 34 1.13 14.14 -1.97
C SER A 34 0.65 12.70 -2.12
N LEU A 35 0.89 11.85 -1.12
CA LEU A 35 0.52 10.43 -1.13
C LEU A 35 -0.61 10.17 -0.15
N VAL A 36 -1.54 9.30 -0.54
CA VAL A 36 -2.62 8.83 0.32
C VAL A 36 -2.68 7.31 0.22
N LEU A 37 -2.57 6.63 1.37
CA LEU A 37 -2.81 5.20 1.45
C LEU A 37 -4.30 4.91 1.16
N VAL A 38 -4.57 4.05 0.19
CA VAL A 38 -5.91 3.58 -0.17
C VAL A 38 -5.94 2.04 -0.15
N GLY A 39 -6.99 1.44 -0.71
CA GLY A 39 -7.08 -0.02 -0.79
C GLY A 39 -7.28 -0.71 0.56
N GLY A 40 -6.82 -1.96 0.68
CA GLY A 40 -7.09 -2.82 1.85
C GLY A 40 -6.34 -2.44 3.13
N TRP A 41 -5.16 -1.82 3.01
CA TRP A 41 -4.41 -1.34 4.18
C TRP A 41 -5.01 -0.07 4.81
N ALA A 42 -5.74 0.74 4.05
CA ALA A 42 -6.40 1.94 4.60
C ALA A 42 -7.43 1.62 5.72
N PRO A 43 -8.46 0.76 5.52
CA PRO A 43 -9.39 0.40 6.58
C PRO A 43 -8.71 -0.33 7.74
N TYR A 44 -7.64 -1.12 7.49
CA TYR A 44 -6.84 -1.72 8.57
C TYR A 44 -6.36 -0.65 9.57
N PHE A 45 -5.66 0.40 9.11
CA PHE A 45 -5.12 1.41 10.02
C PHE A 45 -6.18 2.31 10.65
N ILE A 46 -7.28 2.58 9.93
CA ILE A 46 -8.42 3.32 10.49
C ILE A 46 -9.02 2.53 11.64
N ILE A 47 -9.28 1.24 11.46
CA ILE A 47 -9.83 0.38 12.50
C ILE A 47 -8.86 0.29 13.67
N GLU A 48 -7.58 -0.01 13.44
CA GLU A 48 -6.59 -0.08 14.53
C GLU A 48 -6.46 1.24 15.33
N SER A 49 -6.68 2.39 14.69
CA SER A 49 -6.58 3.70 15.35
C SER A 49 -7.83 4.11 16.12
N PHE A 50 -9.01 3.67 15.69
CA PHE A 50 -10.30 4.18 16.18
C PHE A 50 -11.23 3.10 16.75
N LYS A 51 -10.86 1.82 16.70
CA LYS A 51 -11.68 0.72 17.22
C LYS A 51 -11.87 0.85 18.74
N PRO A 52 -13.11 0.69 19.24
CA PRO A 52 -13.37 0.62 20.68
C PRO A 52 -12.58 -0.51 21.36
N SER A 53 -12.16 -0.30 22.61
CA SER A 53 -11.36 -1.27 23.36
C SER A 53 -12.08 -2.59 23.64
N ASP A 54 -13.41 -2.60 23.60
CA ASP A 54 -14.29 -3.77 23.80
C ASP A 54 -14.64 -4.50 22.49
N ASP A 55 -14.19 -4.00 21.33
CA ASP A 55 -14.40 -4.63 20.05
C ASP A 55 -13.25 -5.60 19.70
N ASN A 56 -13.61 -6.87 19.53
CA ASN A 56 -12.70 -7.97 19.20
C ASN A 56 -12.49 -8.17 17.69
N PHE A 57 -13.02 -7.29 16.84
CA PHE A 57 -12.81 -7.35 15.41
C PHE A 57 -11.31 -7.17 15.07
N VAL A 58 -10.80 -8.03 14.19
CA VAL A 58 -9.44 -7.97 13.66
C VAL A 58 -9.52 -7.90 12.15
N HIS A 59 -8.97 -6.85 11.56
CA HIS A 59 -8.90 -6.73 10.10
C HIS A 59 -7.87 -7.70 9.55
N ALA A 60 -8.21 -8.40 8.46
CA ALA A 60 -7.37 -9.47 7.88
C ALA A 60 -6.01 -9.01 7.33
N GLY A 61 -5.86 -7.69 7.13
CA GLY A 61 -4.73 -7.09 6.42
C GLY A 61 -4.96 -7.03 4.91
N SER A 62 -3.88 -6.83 4.14
CA SER A 62 -3.91 -6.81 2.68
C SER A 62 -2.64 -7.47 2.13
N LEU A 63 -2.72 -7.99 0.90
CA LEU A 63 -1.55 -8.46 0.15
C LEU A 63 -0.98 -7.36 -0.74
N ASP A 64 -1.87 -6.54 -1.30
CA ASP A 64 -1.52 -5.44 -2.20
C ASP A 64 -1.44 -4.12 -1.43
N ILE A 65 -0.61 -3.20 -1.93
CA ILE A 65 -0.43 -1.84 -1.42
C ILE A 65 -0.87 -0.87 -2.50
N ASP A 66 -1.91 -0.09 -2.20
CA ASP A 66 -2.43 0.93 -3.11
C ASP A 66 -2.14 2.32 -2.54
N ILE A 67 -1.41 3.14 -3.30
CA ILE A 67 -1.09 4.52 -2.94
C ILE A 67 -1.63 5.44 -4.03
N ALA A 68 -2.54 6.34 -3.66
CA ALA A 68 -3.01 7.39 -4.54
C ALA A 68 -2.04 8.58 -4.51
N VAL A 69 -1.64 9.05 -5.70
CA VAL A 69 -0.82 10.24 -5.88
C VAL A 69 -1.70 11.43 -6.21
N ASN A 70 -1.53 12.56 -5.52
CA ASN A 70 -2.26 13.79 -5.80
C ASN A 70 -1.60 14.54 -6.98
N PRO A 71 -2.24 14.58 -8.17
CA PRO A 71 -1.64 15.22 -9.36
C PRO A 71 -1.54 16.74 -9.24
N LYS A 72 -2.22 17.36 -8.28
CA LYS A 72 -2.11 18.81 -8.02
C LYS A 72 -0.87 19.18 -7.22
N LYS A 73 -0.20 18.21 -6.60
CA LYS A 73 0.97 18.42 -5.73
C LYS A 73 2.26 17.79 -6.27
N ILE A 74 2.18 17.11 -7.41
CA ILE A 74 3.30 16.38 -8.02
C ILE A 74 3.36 16.76 -9.49
N SER A 75 4.51 17.29 -9.90
CA SER A 75 4.85 17.49 -11.30
C SER A 75 5.23 16.18 -11.99
N GLU A 76 5.26 16.17 -13.32
CA GLU A 76 5.71 15.01 -14.09
C GLU A 76 7.17 14.62 -13.76
N VAL A 77 8.02 15.61 -13.45
CA VAL A 77 9.43 15.38 -13.07
C VAL A 77 9.50 14.67 -11.73
N GLU A 78 8.76 15.15 -10.72
CA GLU A 78 8.69 14.53 -9.40
C GLU A 78 8.09 13.11 -9.47
N TYR A 79 7.09 12.91 -10.32
CA TYR A 79 6.53 11.58 -10.57
C TYR A 79 7.58 10.60 -11.10
N LYS A 80 8.36 11.02 -12.11
CA LYS A 80 9.48 10.21 -12.63
C LYS A 80 10.56 9.96 -11.56
N SER A 81 10.82 10.93 -10.70
CA SER A 81 11.74 10.75 -9.57
C SER A 81 11.24 9.72 -8.56
N MET A 82 9.94 9.69 -8.26
CA MET A 82 9.36 8.64 -7.41
C MET A 82 9.55 7.25 -8.03
N LEU A 83 9.26 7.10 -9.32
CA LEU A 83 9.46 5.83 -10.03
C LEU A 83 10.92 5.36 -9.95
N LYS A 84 11.86 6.27 -10.23
CA LYS A 84 13.30 5.95 -10.17
C LYS A 84 13.73 5.53 -8.77
N LEU A 85 13.24 6.18 -7.71
CA LEU A 85 13.55 5.80 -6.33
C LEU A 85 13.06 4.39 -6.01
N ILE A 86 11.86 4.03 -6.47
CA ILE A 86 11.29 2.69 -6.29
C ILE A 86 12.16 1.66 -7.04
N GLU A 87 12.53 1.93 -8.28
CA GLU A 87 13.41 1.07 -9.10
C GLU A 87 14.80 0.88 -8.49
N GLU A 88 15.40 1.94 -7.94
CA GLU A 88 16.70 1.91 -7.26
C GLU A 88 16.71 0.99 -6.02
N HIS A 89 15.53 0.72 -5.44
CA HIS A 89 15.35 -0.22 -4.33
C HIS A 89 14.95 -1.64 -4.79
N GLY A 90 15.06 -1.93 -6.09
CA GLY A 90 14.90 -3.28 -6.64
C GLY A 90 13.46 -3.65 -7.01
N TYR A 91 12.52 -2.71 -6.94
CA TYR A 91 11.16 -2.91 -7.41
C TYR A 91 11.09 -2.76 -8.93
N THR A 92 10.22 -3.54 -9.56
CA THR A 92 10.05 -3.52 -11.02
C THR A 92 8.59 -3.36 -11.38
N HIS A 93 8.35 -2.79 -12.55
CA HIS A 93 7.01 -2.72 -13.09
C HIS A 93 6.48 -4.12 -13.40
N SER A 94 5.33 -4.46 -12.84
CA SER A 94 4.57 -5.63 -13.25
C SER A 94 3.90 -5.35 -14.60
N LEU A 95 3.93 -6.31 -15.51
CA LEU A 95 3.21 -6.20 -16.76
C LEU A 95 1.70 -6.23 -16.51
N ASP A 96 0.96 -5.35 -17.18
CA ASP A 96 -0.50 -5.44 -17.26
C ASP A 96 -0.92 -6.74 -17.98
N LYS A 97 -2.23 -7.02 -18.02
CA LYS A 97 -2.77 -8.22 -18.68
C LYS A 97 -2.47 -8.29 -20.18
N GLU A 98 -2.05 -7.18 -20.77
CA GLU A 98 -1.71 -7.00 -22.19
C GLU A 98 -0.19 -6.98 -22.41
N GLY A 99 0.61 -7.23 -21.36
CA GLY A 99 2.07 -7.29 -21.44
C GLY A 99 2.74 -5.92 -21.47
N ARG A 100 2.05 -4.84 -21.09
CA ARG A 100 2.61 -3.48 -21.04
C ARG A 100 3.06 -3.13 -19.64
N VAL A 101 4.07 -2.28 -19.55
CA VAL A 101 4.49 -1.60 -18.32
C VAL A 101 3.60 -0.38 -18.08
#